data_AF-A0A9P6QBI2-F1
#
_entry.id   AF-A0A9P6QBI2-F1
#
_cell.length_a   1.000
_cell.length_b   1.000
_cell.length_c   1.000
_cell.angle_alpha   90.00
_cell.angle_beta   90.00
_cell.angle_gamma   90.00
#
_symmetry.space_group_name_H-M   'P 1'
#
loop_
_entity.id
_entity.type
_entity.pdbx_description
1 polymer ?
#
loop_
_entity_poly.entity_id
_entity_poly.type
_entity_poly.pdbx_seq_one_letter_code
_entity_poly.pdbx_strand_id
1 'polypeptide(L)'
;MASSASTTAHEVHPHTQDQTNPSPIYAIKPAGDAIDPQDGGSSSITDDLSAISSEDDAVKGYLCDWADLPRWMQDNPAIWTGYRRPTFSYKKCIASLGFLHNESGFYCHKTWQLIYLTLITIFGVATIVAVIRPEFRTPHYRWIRSYLFLALGLCGVFPVIHGIILYGIPLAQKAVSLNYMICMGSSYVVGALMYASRTPERLFPGKMDHFGASHQIFHFLVLVGCLSHFLGVTKAMAFWHDANHTCAIPIAQMRIDYLT
;
A
#
# COMPACT_ATOMS: atom_id res chain seq x y z
N MET A 1 49.16 -44.04 39.44
CA MET A 1 48.81 -42.85 40.23
C MET A 1 47.71 -42.10 39.49
N ALA A 2 46.48 -42.20 39.96
CA ALA A 2 45.34 -41.40 39.49
C ALA A 2 44.62 -40.88 40.73
N SER A 3 44.34 -39.59 40.79
CA SER A 3 43.76 -38.97 41.98
C SER A 3 42.23 -39.06 41.97
N SER A 4 41.67 -39.52 43.08
CA SER A 4 40.31 -39.25 43.59
C SER A 4 40.10 -37.73 43.83
N ALA A 5 38.92 -37.13 44.10
CA ALA A 5 37.52 -37.54 44.35
C ALA A 5 36.57 -36.36 43.92
N SER A 6 35.25 -36.26 44.15
CA SER A 6 34.25 -37.09 44.85
C SER A 6 32.81 -36.85 44.36
N THR A 7 31.99 -37.91 44.37
CA THR A 7 30.56 -38.02 44.75
C THR A 7 30.09 -36.98 45.79
N THR A 8 28.90 -36.37 45.68
CA THR A 8 27.61 -36.93 46.18
C THR A 8 26.35 -36.57 45.35
N ALA A 9 25.39 -37.50 45.32
CA ALA A 9 24.03 -37.32 44.82
C ALA A 9 23.01 -37.26 45.99
N HIS A 10 21.77 -36.84 45.71
CA HIS A 10 20.60 -37.13 46.55
C HIS A 10 19.30 -37.19 45.71
N GLU A 11 18.47 -38.20 45.96
CA GLU A 11 17.12 -38.44 45.39
C GLU A 11 16.12 -37.30 45.75
N VAL A 12 15.09 -36.92 44.95
CA VAL A 12 13.96 -37.68 44.34
C VAL A 12 13.03 -38.21 45.47
N HIS A 13 11.70 -38.00 45.59
CA HIS A 13 10.53 -37.76 44.71
C HIS A 13 9.36 -37.17 45.60
N PRO A 14 8.03 -37.23 45.31
CA PRO A 14 7.21 -36.92 44.12
C PRO A 14 5.96 -36.00 44.40
N HIS A 15 5.15 -35.75 43.35
CA HIS A 15 3.77 -35.17 43.34
C HIS A 15 3.61 -33.66 43.68
N THR A 16 2.78 -32.88 42.99
CA THR A 16 1.44 -33.19 42.43
C THR A 16 1.23 -32.61 41.02
N GLN A 17 0.43 -33.28 40.17
CA GLN A 17 -0.07 -32.72 38.91
C GLN A 17 -1.28 -31.81 39.18
N ASP A 18 -1.36 -30.66 38.52
CA ASP A 18 -2.67 -30.11 38.13
C ASP A 18 -2.57 -29.48 36.73
N GLN A 19 -3.71 -29.43 36.04
CA GLN A 19 -3.83 -29.20 34.61
C GLN A 19 -4.27 -27.75 34.30
N THR A 20 -4.17 -27.39 33.01
CA THR A 20 -4.89 -26.26 32.38
C THR A 20 -4.75 -24.86 32.99
N ASN A 21 -3.91 -24.01 32.39
CA ASN A 21 -4.28 -22.60 32.21
C ASN A 21 -3.60 -21.99 30.96
N PRO A 22 -4.33 -21.74 29.85
CA PRO A 22 -3.83 -20.94 28.74
C PRO A 22 -3.86 -19.43 29.08
N SER A 23 -2.90 -18.67 28.53
CA SER A 23 -2.69 -17.24 28.79
C SER A 23 -3.94 -16.37 28.53
N PRO A 24 -4.09 -15.22 29.22
CA PRO A 24 -5.31 -14.40 29.19
C PRO A 24 -5.41 -13.54 27.92
N ILE A 25 -5.65 -14.19 26.79
CA ILE A 25 -6.13 -13.59 25.55
C ILE A 25 -7.58 -14.05 25.40
N TYR A 26 -8.49 -13.15 24.99
CA TYR A 26 -9.97 -13.30 25.05
C TYR A 26 -10.64 -13.05 26.41
N ALA A 27 -10.40 -11.89 27.02
CA ALA A 27 -11.40 -11.27 27.88
C ALA A 27 -12.52 -10.67 27.00
N ILE A 28 -13.66 -11.36 26.89
CA ILE A 28 -14.86 -10.81 26.26
C ILE A 28 -15.40 -9.68 27.15
N LYS A 29 -15.42 -8.44 26.64
CA LYS A 29 -16.10 -7.34 27.34
C LYS A 29 -17.61 -7.65 27.35
N PRO A 30 -18.29 -7.69 28.52
CA PRO A 30 -19.72 -7.94 28.57
C PRO A 30 -20.47 -6.83 27.84
N ALA A 31 -21.59 -7.20 27.21
CA ALA A 31 -22.51 -6.23 26.61
C ALA A 31 -23.08 -5.33 27.71
N GLY A 32 -23.10 -4.02 27.47
CA GLY A 32 -23.74 -3.06 28.36
C GLY A 32 -25.25 -3.25 28.40
N ASP A 33 -25.85 -2.86 29.51
CA ASP A 33 -27.22 -3.20 29.88
C ASP A 33 -28.30 -2.68 28.91
N ALA A 34 -29.43 -3.39 28.89
CA ALA A 34 -30.58 -3.04 28.06
C ALA A 34 -31.24 -1.72 28.52
N ILE A 35 -31.52 -0.85 27.55
CA ILE A 35 -32.28 0.40 27.77
C ILE A 35 -33.76 0.14 27.53
N ASP A 36 -34.60 0.51 28.49
CA ASP A 36 -36.06 0.36 28.50
C ASP A 36 -36.74 1.36 27.54
N PRO A 37 -37.64 0.95 26.62
CA PRO A 37 -38.13 1.82 25.56
C PRO A 37 -39.47 2.52 25.88
N GLN A 38 -39.43 3.71 26.50
CA GLN A 38 -40.52 4.71 26.43
C GLN A 38 -39.98 6.15 26.46
N ASP A 39 -40.00 6.85 25.31
CA ASP A 39 -40.92 7.97 25.03
C ASP A 39 -40.81 8.39 23.54
N GLY A 40 -41.81 9.11 23.00
CA GLY A 40 -41.96 9.39 21.58
C GLY A 40 -41.31 10.69 21.09
N GLY A 41 -40.62 10.62 19.94
CA GLY A 41 -40.05 11.79 19.24
C GLY A 41 -39.61 11.47 17.81
N SER A 42 -40.54 11.50 16.84
CA SER A 42 -40.28 11.09 15.46
C SER A 42 -39.68 12.20 14.58
N SER A 43 -38.48 12.67 14.91
CA SER A 43 -37.63 13.48 14.02
C SER A 43 -36.16 13.45 14.45
N SER A 44 -35.24 13.57 13.48
CA SER A 44 -33.78 13.79 13.58
C SER A 44 -32.81 12.68 14.05
N ILE A 45 -33.21 11.52 14.55
CA ILE A 45 -32.22 10.48 14.99
C ILE A 45 -31.20 10.11 13.89
N THR A 46 -31.63 10.02 12.63
CA THR A 46 -30.74 9.75 11.48
C THR A 46 -29.84 10.93 11.11
N ASP A 47 -30.36 12.14 11.23
CA ASP A 47 -29.64 13.37 10.90
C ASP A 47 -28.58 13.64 11.98
N ASP A 48 -28.93 13.48 13.25
CA ASP A 48 -28.02 13.58 14.40
C ASP A 48 -26.93 12.50 14.35
N LEU A 49 -27.25 11.23 14.03
CA LEU A 49 -26.20 10.21 13.83
C LEU A 49 -25.25 10.58 12.68
N SER A 50 -25.77 11.16 11.59
CA SER A 50 -24.95 11.59 10.47
C SER A 50 -24.09 12.81 10.82
N ALA A 51 -24.63 13.77 11.57
CA ALA A 51 -23.95 14.95 12.07
C ALA A 51 -22.82 14.57 13.04
N ILE A 52 -23.13 13.74 14.05
CA ILE A 52 -22.16 13.20 15.02
C ILE A 52 -21.04 12.45 14.28
N SER A 53 -21.38 11.59 13.31
CA SER A 53 -20.35 10.90 12.51
C SER A 53 -19.46 11.88 11.71
N SER A 54 -20.01 13.03 11.30
CA SER A 54 -19.29 14.03 10.52
C SER A 54 -18.41 14.95 11.37
N GLU A 55 -18.81 15.27 12.61
CA GLU A 55 -18.02 16.05 13.57
C GLU A 55 -16.89 15.20 14.16
N ASP A 56 -17.18 13.96 14.53
CA ASP A 56 -16.19 13.03 15.08
C ASP A 56 -15.11 12.67 14.03
N ASP A 57 -15.49 12.58 12.74
CA ASP A 57 -14.56 12.49 11.60
C ASP A 57 -13.83 13.80 11.25
N ALA A 58 -14.33 14.97 11.69
CA ALA A 58 -13.67 16.25 11.48
C ALA A 58 -12.60 16.53 12.56
N VAL A 59 -12.80 16.01 13.77
CA VAL A 59 -11.84 16.07 14.88
C VAL A 59 -10.73 15.02 14.73
N LYS A 60 -11.04 13.83 14.19
CA LYS A 60 -10.08 12.74 14.02
C LYS A 60 -9.24 12.92 12.75
N GLY A 61 -7.91 12.92 12.92
CA GLY A 61 -6.97 12.98 11.80
C GLY A 61 -7.10 11.81 10.82
N TYR A 62 -6.61 12.02 9.59
CA TYR A 62 -6.57 11.02 8.52
C TYR A 62 -5.76 9.76 8.84
N LEU A 63 -4.80 9.89 9.76
CA LEU A 63 -4.01 8.80 10.30
C LEU A 63 -4.51 8.42 11.69
N CYS A 64 -4.34 7.16 12.03
CA CYS A 64 -4.75 6.57 13.30
C CYS A 64 -3.75 5.52 13.77
N ASP A 65 -3.89 5.15 15.03
CA ASP A 65 -3.11 4.10 15.66
C ASP A 65 -3.84 2.75 15.56
N TRP A 66 -3.12 1.64 15.68
CA TRP A 66 -3.70 0.30 15.46
C TRP A 66 -4.88 -0.01 16.40
N ALA A 67 -4.85 0.51 17.63
CA ALA A 67 -5.94 0.38 18.59
C ALA A 67 -7.25 1.05 18.13
N ASP A 68 -7.17 2.09 17.29
CA ASP A 68 -8.32 2.81 16.72
C ASP A 68 -8.93 2.13 15.49
N LEU A 69 -8.25 1.12 14.92
CA LEU A 69 -8.70 0.44 13.71
C LEU A 69 -9.87 -0.51 13.97
N PRO A 70 -10.82 -0.65 13.04
CA PRO A 70 -11.78 -1.75 13.07
C PRO A 70 -11.06 -3.11 12.97
N ARG A 71 -11.62 -4.14 13.62
CA ARG A 71 -11.06 -5.51 13.66
C ARG A 71 -10.73 -6.12 12.29
N TRP A 72 -11.39 -5.68 11.21
CA TRP A 72 -11.14 -6.15 9.85
C TRP A 72 -9.96 -5.47 9.15
N MET A 73 -9.47 -4.34 9.69
CA MET A 73 -8.25 -3.65 9.27
C MET A 73 -7.10 -3.81 10.29
N GLN A 74 -7.36 -4.35 11.48
CA GLN A 74 -6.36 -4.75 12.47
C GLN A 74 -5.58 -5.99 11.99
N ASP A 75 -4.79 -5.83 10.93
CA ASP A 75 -3.96 -6.86 10.34
C ASP A 75 -2.78 -7.26 11.25
N ASN A 76 -2.11 -6.29 11.86
CA ASN A 76 -0.88 -6.53 12.61
C ASN A 76 -0.74 -5.67 13.89
N PRO A 77 -0.83 -6.27 15.10
CA PRO A 77 -0.76 -5.55 16.38
C PRO A 77 0.60 -4.94 16.73
N ALA A 78 1.65 -5.20 15.94
CA ALA A 78 3.00 -4.69 16.19
C ALA A 78 3.36 -3.45 15.33
N ILE A 79 2.51 -3.04 14.39
CA ILE A 79 2.53 -1.67 13.85
C ILE A 79 1.62 -0.84 14.75
N TRP A 80 2.12 0.27 15.30
CA TRP A 80 1.36 1.03 16.31
C TRP A 80 0.66 2.25 15.72
N THR A 81 1.26 2.93 14.74
CA THR A 81 0.84 4.26 14.27
C THR A 81 0.95 4.40 12.75
N GLY A 82 0.29 5.42 12.19
CA GLY A 82 0.42 5.79 10.77
C GLY A 82 -0.47 5.01 9.81
N TYR A 83 -1.46 4.26 10.33
CA TYR A 83 -2.50 3.63 9.53
C TYR A 83 -3.50 4.66 9.01
N ARG A 84 -4.01 4.46 7.78
CA ARG A 84 -5.08 5.30 7.22
C ARG A 84 -6.43 4.92 7.82
N ARG A 85 -7.14 5.89 8.41
CA ARG A 85 -8.48 5.67 8.99
C ARG A 85 -9.50 5.27 7.90
N PRO A 86 -10.38 4.27 8.13
CA PRO A 86 -11.47 3.96 7.21
C PRO A 86 -12.52 5.07 7.20
N THR A 87 -12.45 5.92 6.18
CA THR A 87 -13.28 7.14 6.05
C THR A 87 -14.51 6.99 5.15
N PHE A 88 -14.69 5.80 4.56
CA PHE A 88 -15.80 5.42 3.65
C PHE A 88 -16.14 6.45 2.56
N SER A 89 -15.17 7.29 2.17
CA SER A 89 -15.38 8.45 1.30
C SER A 89 -14.17 8.68 0.41
N TYR A 90 -14.38 8.61 -0.90
CA TYR A 90 -13.31 8.85 -1.89
C TYR A 90 -12.63 10.21 -1.70
N LYS A 91 -13.37 11.25 -1.29
CA LYS A 91 -12.80 12.59 -1.01
C LYS A 91 -11.83 12.56 0.17
N LYS A 92 -12.19 11.91 1.27
CA LYS A 92 -11.32 11.74 2.46
C LYS A 92 -10.13 10.81 2.14
N CYS A 93 -10.33 9.76 1.34
CA CYS A 93 -9.26 8.90 0.82
C CYS A 93 -8.25 9.64 -0.09
N ILE A 94 -8.71 10.62 -0.89
CA ILE A 94 -7.83 11.47 -1.71
C ILE A 94 -7.09 12.48 -0.83
N ALA A 95 -7.78 13.13 0.12
CA ALA A 95 -7.15 14.09 1.04
C ALA A 95 -6.04 13.43 1.90
N SER A 96 -6.23 12.18 2.30
CA SER A 96 -5.21 11.39 3.02
C SER A 96 -4.00 10.96 2.19
N LEU A 97 -3.94 11.25 0.88
CA LEU A 97 -2.72 11.04 0.06
C LEU A 97 -1.60 12.03 0.38
N GLY A 98 -1.93 13.19 0.98
CA GLY A 98 -0.94 14.17 1.43
C GLY A 98 -0.19 13.79 2.71
N PHE A 99 -0.53 12.65 3.33
CA PHE A 99 -0.01 12.22 4.62
C PHE A 99 0.87 10.98 4.46
N LEU A 100 1.97 10.92 5.22
CA LEU A 100 2.88 9.79 5.21
C LEU A 100 2.27 8.60 5.98
N HIS A 101 1.78 7.60 5.25
CA HIS A 101 1.16 6.40 5.81
C HIS A 101 2.09 5.18 5.74
N ASN A 102 1.84 4.19 6.60
CA ASN A 102 2.50 2.88 6.59
C ASN A 102 2.46 2.21 5.20
N GLU A 103 1.33 2.33 4.47
CA GLU A 103 1.12 1.70 3.14
C GLU A 103 2.00 2.25 1.99
N SER A 104 2.93 3.18 2.24
CA SER A 104 3.78 3.73 1.17
C SER A 104 5.16 3.08 1.14
N GLY A 105 5.63 2.76 -0.08
CA GLY A 105 6.88 2.03 -0.31
C GLY A 105 8.09 2.70 0.34
N PHE A 106 9.11 1.90 0.68
CA PHE A 106 10.25 2.31 1.50
C PHE A 106 9.88 2.73 2.94
N TYR A 107 8.79 2.25 3.53
CA TYR A 107 8.40 2.63 4.90
C TYR A 107 9.48 2.35 5.96
N CYS A 108 10.34 1.33 5.77
CA CYS A 108 11.53 1.06 6.60
C CYS A 108 12.72 2.01 6.37
N HIS A 109 12.70 2.79 5.29
CA HIS A 109 13.75 3.72 4.91
C HIS A 109 13.17 5.12 4.67
N LYS A 110 12.74 5.77 5.77
CA LYS A 110 12.06 7.08 5.75
C LYS A 110 12.76 8.14 4.89
N THR A 111 14.09 8.18 4.89
CA THR A 111 14.88 9.10 4.04
C THR A 111 14.59 8.89 2.55
N TRP A 112 14.61 7.64 2.07
CA TRP A 112 14.32 7.32 0.67
C TRP A 112 12.84 7.49 0.33
N GLN A 113 11.95 7.10 1.25
CA GLN A 113 10.50 7.33 1.14
C GLN A 113 10.20 8.82 0.91
N LEU A 114 10.76 9.71 1.73
CA LEU A 114 10.58 11.16 1.61
C LEU A 114 11.21 11.74 0.34
N ILE A 115 12.42 11.32 -0.04
CA ILE A 115 13.07 11.77 -1.28
C ILE A 115 12.20 11.42 -2.50
N TYR A 116 11.72 10.18 -2.61
CA TYR A 116 10.93 9.79 -3.78
C TYR A 116 9.53 10.39 -3.79
N LEU A 117 8.85 10.48 -2.64
CA LEU A 117 7.53 11.13 -2.54
C LEU A 117 7.60 12.63 -2.84
N THR A 118 8.64 13.34 -2.37
CA THR A 118 8.80 14.78 -2.69
C THR A 118 9.12 14.99 -4.17
N LEU A 119 10.04 14.21 -4.76
CA LEU A 119 10.36 14.30 -6.18
C LEU A 119 9.15 14.04 -7.09
N ILE A 120 8.41 12.94 -6.88
CA ILE A 120 7.25 12.61 -7.71
C ILE A 120 6.12 13.64 -7.53
N THR A 121 5.96 14.22 -6.33
CA THR A 121 4.99 15.29 -6.08
C THR A 121 5.38 16.57 -6.82
N ILE A 122 6.64 16.99 -6.77
CA ILE A 122 7.14 18.19 -7.46
C ILE A 122 6.97 18.05 -8.98
N PHE A 123 7.42 16.94 -9.58
CA PHE A 123 7.25 16.72 -11.02
C PHE A 123 5.79 16.51 -11.42
N GLY A 124 4.97 15.89 -10.56
CA GLY A 124 3.53 15.73 -10.75
C GLY A 124 2.82 17.08 -10.82
N VAL A 125 3.04 17.95 -9.82
CA VAL A 125 2.47 19.31 -9.78
C VAL A 125 2.95 20.14 -10.99
N ALA A 126 4.25 20.11 -11.31
CA ALA A 126 4.78 20.80 -12.48
C ALA A 126 4.14 20.33 -13.79
N THR A 127 3.92 19.02 -13.94
CA THR A 127 3.24 18.43 -15.10
C THR A 127 1.77 18.84 -15.17
N ILE A 128 1.05 18.80 -14.04
CA ILE A 128 -0.35 19.25 -13.94
C ILE A 128 -0.47 20.72 -14.37
N VAL A 129 0.38 21.59 -13.84
CA VAL A 129 0.43 23.03 -14.21
C VAL A 129 0.69 23.19 -15.72
N ALA A 130 1.67 22.47 -16.28
CA ALA A 130 2.03 22.56 -17.70
C ALA A 130 0.98 21.97 -18.67
N VAL A 131 0.03 21.16 -18.17
CA VAL A 131 -1.08 20.60 -18.97
C VAL A 131 -2.34 21.46 -18.85
N ILE A 132 -2.64 22.00 -17.67
CA ILE A 132 -3.83 22.84 -17.44
C ILE A 132 -3.66 24.26 -17.99
N ARG A 133 -2.48 24.86 -17.83
CA ARG A 133 -2.23 26.27 -18.21
C ARG A 133 -2.22 26.43 -19.74
N PRO A 134 -3.08 27.28 -20.33
CA PRO A 134 -3.24 27.37 -21.79
C PRO A 134 -1.99 27.86 -22.52
N GLU A 135 -1.11 28.63 -21.86
CA GLU A 135 0.12 29.17 -22.43
C GLU A 135 1.10 28.07 -22.88
N PHE A 136 1.16 26.98 -22.10
CA PHE A 136 1.98 25.80 -22.38
C PHE A 136 1.44 24.91 -23.51
N ARG A 137 0.24 25.21 -24.04
CA ARG A 137 -0.31 24.51 -25.22
C ARG A 137 0.37 24.94 -26.53
N THR A 138 1.05 26.09 -26.55
CA THR A 138 1.71 26.62 -27.75
C THR A 138 2.91 25.77 -28.19
N PRO A 139 3.28 25.74 -29.49
CA PRO A 139 4.34 24.85 -30.00
C PRO A 139 5.71 25.06 -29.35
N HIS A 140 6.01 26.28 -28.90
CA HIS A 140 7.27 26.64 -28.24
C HIS A 140 7.54 25.79 -26.98
N TYR A 141 6.51 25.50 -26.17
CA TYR A 141 6.65 24.71 -24.94
C TYR A 141 6.54 23.19 -25.15
N ARG A 142 6.47 22.71 -26.41
CA ARG A 142 6.38 21.27 -26.73
C ARG A 142 7.47 20.46 -26.02
N TRP A 143 8.72 20.90 -26.11
CA TRP A 143 9.85 20.20 -25.51
C TRP A 143 9.80 20.18 -23.98
N ILE A 144 9.46 21.31 -23.36
CA ILE A 144 9.30 21.41 -21.89
C ILE A 144 8.24 20.43 -21.39
N ARG A 145 7.08 20.35 -22.05
CA ARG A 145 6.05 19.38 -21.70
C ARG A 145 6.53 17.93 -21.87
N SER A 146 7.24 17.61 -22.96
CA SER A 146 7.81 16.28 -23.17
C SER A 146 8.83 15.90 -22.10
N TYR A 147 9.71 16.82 -21.70
CA TYR A 147 10.70 16.59 -20.64
C TYR A 147 10.05 16.43 -19.26
N LEU A 148 8.99 17.18 -18.94
CA LEU A 148 8.24 16.99 -17.69
C LEU A 148 7.60 15.59 -17.60
N PHE A 149 6.93 15.14 -18.67
CA PHE A 149 6.38 13.78 -18.71
C PHE A 149 7.47 12.70 -18.63
N LEU A 150 8.61 12.90 -19.30
CA LEU A 150 9.74 11.97 -19.23
C LEU A 150 10.34 11.93 -17.80
N ALA A 151 10.56 13.08 -17.17
CA ALA A 151 11.08 13.17 -15.81
C ALA A 151 10.13 12.50 -14.79
N LEU A 152 8.82 12.74 -14.92
CA LEU A 152 7.80 12.10 -14.08
C LEU A 152 7.81 10.56 -14.25
N GLY A 153 7.94 10.07 -15.49
CA GLY A 153 8.09 8.63 -15.75
C GLY A 153 9.37 8.04 -15.16
N LEU A 154 10.51 8.72 -15.32
CA LEU A 154 11.78 8.31 -14.73
C LEU A 154 11.75 8.29 -13.20
N CYS A 155 11.02 9.21 -12.55
CA CYS A 155 10.81 9.19 -11.10
C CYS A 155 10.06 7.95 -10.60
N GLY A 156 9.30 7.25 -11.46
CA GLY A 156 8.73 5.94 -11.15
C GLY A 156 9.70 4.77 -11.34
N VAL A 157 10.70 4.91 -12.22
CA VAL A 157 11.68 3.86 -12.55
C VAL A 157 12.85 3.84 -11.54
N PHE A 158 13.37 5.00 -11.14
CA PHE A 158 14.49 5.08 -10.20
C PHE A 158 14.26 4.36 -8.85
N PRO A 159 13.09 4.49 -8.18
CA PRO A 159 12.82 3.76 -6.94
C PRO A 159 12.77 2.24 -7.14
N VAL A 160 12.31 1.76 -8.30
CA VAL A 160 12.30 0.32 -8.63
C VAL A 160 13.72 -0.20 -8.80
N ILE A 161 14.56 0.52 -9.56
CA ILE A 161 15.99 0.16 -9.72
C ILE A 161 16.72 0.19 -8.37
N HIS A 162 16.47 1.22 -7.55
CA HIS A 162 17.07 1.31 -6.22
C HIS A 162 16.60 0.18 -5.30
N GLY A 163 15.31 -0.17 -5.31
CA GLY A 163 14.79 -1.32 -4.58
C GLY A 163 15.43 -2.65 -5.02
N ILE A 164 15.65 -2.84 -6.33
CA ILE A 164 16.39 -4.00 -6.86
C ILE A 164 17.83 -4.05 -6.34
N ILE A 165 18.51 -2.90 -6.26
CA ILE A 165 19.89 -2.82 -5.74
C ILE A 165 19.95 -3.09 -4.23
N LEU A 166 18.99 -2.56 -3.45
CA LEU A 166 18.95 -2.74 -1.99
C LEU A 166 18.55 -4.16 -1.56
N TYR A 167 17.52 -4.73 -2.19
CA TYR A 167 16.94 -6.01 -1.79
C TYR A 167 17.51 -7.20 -2.58
N GLY A 168 18.06 -6.97 -3.77
CA GLY A 168 18.36 -8.01 -4.75
C GLY A 168 17.11 -8.54 -5.46
N ILE A 169 17.28 -9.11 -6.65
CA ILE A 169 16.16 -9.55 -7.53
C ILE A 169 15.15 -10.48 -6.81
N PRO A 170 15.56 -11.56 -6.09
CA PRO A 170 14.60 -12.51 -5.54
C PRO A 170 13.75 -11.93 -4.40
N LEU A 171 14.33 -11.09 -3.55
CA LEU A 171 13.61 -10.41 -2.48
C LEU A 171 12.77 -9.25 -3.03
N ALA A 172 13.28 -8.47 -4.00
CA ALA A 172 12.50 -7.44 -4.70
C ALA A 172 11.25 -8.01 -5.39
N GLN A 173 11.31 -9.24 -5.90
CA GLN A 173 10.14 -9.92 -6.46
C GLN A 173 9.00 -10.12 -5.44
N LYS A 174 9.31 -10.25 -4.15
CA LYS A 174 8.30 -10.30 -3.06
C LYS A 174 7.99 -8.89 -2.53
N ALA A 175 9.03 -8.11 -2.20
CA ALA A 175 8.95 -6.81 -1.54
C ALA A 175 8.37 -5.65 -2.37
N VAL A 176 8.49 -5.69 -3.70
CA VAL A 176 7.91 -4.69 -4.61
C VAL A 176 7.10 -5.32 -5.75
N SER A 177 6.74 -6.60 -5.62
CA SER A 177 5.98 -7.35 -6.62
C SER A 177 6.53 -7.21 -8.04
N LEU A 178 7.85 -7.35 -8.22
CA LEU A 178 8.58 -6.90 -9.42
C LEU A 178 7.95 -7.32 -10.76
N ASN A 179 7.53 -8.58 -10.94
CA ASN A 179 6.80 -9.04 -12.13
C ASN A 179 5.52 -8.22 -12.45
N TYR A 180 4.74 -7.80 -11.44
CA TYR A 180 3.56 -6.97 -11.63
C TYR A 180 3.94 -5.54 -12.04
N MET A 181 5.02 -4.99 -11.48
CA MET A 181 5.57 -3.69 -11.87
C MET A 181 6.11 -3.70 -13.31
N ILE A 182 6.79 -4.78 -13.72
CA ILE A 182 7.25 -4.98 -15.10
C ILE A 182 6.04 -5.10 -16.04
N CYS A 183 5.03 -5.89 -15.67
CA CYS A 183 3.79 -6.04 -16.46
C CYS A 183 3.11 -4.68 -16.67
N MET A 184 2.85 -3.92 -15.60
CA MET A 184 2.30 -2.56 -15.65
C MET A 184 3.15 -1.61 -16.52
N GLY A 185 4.45 -1.56 -16.30
CA GLY A 185 5.35 -0.68 -17.08
C GLY A 185 5.35 -1.05 -18.57
N SER A 186 5.41 -2.35 -18.88
CA SER A 186 5.38 -2.83 -20.26
C SER A 186 4.05 -2.55 -20.96
N SER A 187 2.90 -2.71 -20.29
CA SER A 187 1.59 -2.47 -20.91
C SER A 187 1.40 -0.97 -21.24
N TYR A 188 1.84 -0.07 -20.37
CA TYR A 188 1.84 1.37 -20.65
C TYR A 188 2.78 1.75 -21.80
N VAL A 189 4.02 1.23 -21.83
CA VAL A 189 4.97 1.53 -22.93
C VAL A 189 4.46 0.98 -24.27
N VAL A 190 4.03 -0.28 -24.31
CA VAL A 190 3.49 -0.91 -25.54
C VAL A 190 2.22 -0.17 -26.00
N GLY A 191 1.30 0.12 -25.10
CA GLY A 191 0.08 0.86 -25.42
C GLY A 191 0.37 2.25 -26.00
N ALA A 192 1.28 3.00 -25.37
CA ALA A 192 1.67 4.33 -25.84
C ALA A 192 2.34 4.27 -27.24
N LEU A 193 3.19 3.27 -27.49
CA LEU A 193 3.82 3.07 -28.80
C LEU A 193 2.82 2.65 -29.88
N MET A 194 1.86 1.78 -29.56
CA MET A 194 0.78 1.39 -30.49
C MET A 194 -0.10 2.59 -30.85
N TYR A 195 -0.52 3.37 -29.85
CA TYR A 195 -1.30 4.60 -30.05
C TYR A 195 -0.54 5.66 -30.86
N ALA A 196 0.74 5.90 -30.56
CA ALA A 196 1.57 6.86 -31.28
C ALA A 196 1.84 6.45 -32.74
N SER A 197 2.06 5.15 -32.99
CA SER A 197 2.28 4.61 -34.34
C SER A 197 1.01 4.41 -35.16
N ARG A 198 -0.17 4.46 -34.52
CA ARG A 198 -1.49 4.10 -35.09
C ARG A 198 -1.52 2.66 -35.62
N THR A 199 -0.87 1.76 -34.90
CA THR A 199 -0.81 0.34 -35.22
C THR A 199 -1.85 -0.39 -34.37
N PRO A 200 -2.72 -1.25 -34.95
CA PRO A 200 -2.66 -1.86 -36.29
C PRO A 200 -3.38 -1.15 -37.45
N GLU A 201 -4.22 -0.13 -37.23
CA GLU A 201 -5.07 0.46 -38.28
C GLU A 201 -4.27 1.08 -39.46
N ARG A 202 -3.05 1.55 -39.21
CA ARG A 202 -2.07 1.97 -40.23
C ARG A 202 -1.72 0.85 -41.22
N LEU A 203 -1.74 -0.41 -40.77
CA LEU A 203 -1.41 -1.59 -41.57
C LEU A 203 -2.65 -2.16 -42.29
N PHE A 204 -3.85 -1.93 -41.75
CA PHE A 204 -5.11 -2.43 -42.29
C PHE A 204 -6.19 -1.32 -42.39
N PRO A 205 -6.03 -0.34 -43.31
CA PRO A 205 -6.98 0.76 -43.47
C PRO A 205 -8.41 0.26 -43.74
N GLY A 206 -9.41 0.85 -43.09
CA GLY A 206 -10.83 0.53 -43.27
C GLY A 206 -11.30 -0.81 -42.69
N LYS A 207 -10.40 -1.62 -42.11
CA LYS A 207 -10.76 -2.92 -41.50
C LYS A 207 -10.98 -2.87 -40.00
N MET A 208 -10.52 -1.82 -39.33
CA MET A 208 -10.45 -1.74 -37.86
C MET A 208 -11.15 -0.50 -37.29
N ASP A 209 -12.08 0.06 -38.07
CA ASP A 209 -12.77 1.32 -37.78
C ASP A 209 -13.71 1.22 -36.56
N HIS A 210 -14.20 0.01 -36.26
CA HIS A 210 -15.13 -0.28 -35.16
C HIS A 210 -14.49 -1.10 -34.03
N PHE A 211 -13.56 -2.01 -34.36
CA PHE A 211 -12.89 -2.90 -33.42
C PHE A 211 -11.41 -3.07 -33.79
N GLY A 212 -10.53 -3.05 -32.79
CA GLY A 212 -9.09 -3.31 -32.95
C GLY A 212 -8.24 -2.09 -33.28
N ALA A 213 -8.81 -0.87 -33.34
CA ALA A 213 -8.04 0.35 -33.49
C ALA A 213 -7.06 0.57 -32.34
N SER A 214 -5.90 1.19 -32.61
CA SER A 214 -4.84 1.47 -31.63
C SER A 214 -5.34 2.18 -30.37
N HIS A 215 -6.35 3.06 -30.49
CA HIS A 215 -6.96 3.75 -29.35
C HIS A 215 -7.72 2.80 -28.42
N GLN A 216 -8.40 1.79 -28.95
CA GLN A 216 -9.09 0.77 -28.14
C GLN A 216 -8.08 -0.16 -27.46
N ILE A 217 -7.04 -0.59 -28.20
CA ILE A 217 -5.96 -1.41 -27.66
C ILE A 217 -5.19 -0.65 -26.57
N PHE A 218 -4.97 0.65 -26.75
CA PHE A 218 -4.37 1.52 -25.74
C PHE A 218 -5.18 1.54 -24.44
N HIS A 219 -6.50 1.78 -24.49
CA HIS A 219 -7.35 1.74 -23.30
C HIS A 219 -7.35 0.36 -22.63
N PHE A 220 -7.38 -0.72 -23.42
CA PHE A 220 -7.27 -2.08 -22.89
C PHE A 220 -5.94 -2.32 -22.15
N LEU A 221 -4.81 -1.91 -22.73
CA LEU A 221 -3.49 -2.05 -22.09
C LEU A 221 -3.31 -1.13 -20.87
N VAL A 222 -4.00 0.01 -20.82
CA VAL A 222 -4.11 0.86 -19.62
C VAL A 222 -4.87 0.12 -18.52
N LEU A 223 -6.01 -0.53 -18.82
CA LEU A 223 -6.76 -1.33 -17.83
C LEU A 223 -5.94 -2.52 -17.30
N VAL A 224 -5.21 -3.23 -18.18
CA VAL A 224 -4.27 -4.29 -17.77
C VAL A 224 -3.17 -3.73 -16.86
N GLY A 225 -2.67 -2.53 -17.15
CA GLY A 225 -1.69 -1.82 -16.32
C GLY A 225 -2.23 -1.50 -14.92
N CYS A 226 -3.43 -0.91 -14.85
CA CYS A 226 -4.12 -0.59 -13.61
C CYS A 226 -4.38 -1.83 -12.74
N LEU A 227 -4.87 -2.92 -13.34
CA LEU A 227 -5.10 -4.19 -12.63
C LEU A 227 -3.79 -4.80 -12.12
N SER A 228 -2.76 -4.81 -12.96
CA SER A 228 -1.42 -5.31 -12.59
C SER A 228 -0.83 -4.50 -11.45
N HIS A 229 -0.99 -3.17 -11.47
CA HIS A 229 -0.57 -2.28 -10.39
C HIS A 229 -1.30 -2.58 -9.08
N PHE A 230 -2.63 -2.68 -9.11
CA PHE A 230 -3.44 -2.99 -7.92
C PHE A 230 -3.06 -4.33 -7.28
N LEU A 231 -2.91 -5.39 -8.09
CA LEU A 231 -2.46 -6.70 -7.63
C LEU A 231 -1.00 -6.70 -7.13
N GLY A 232 -0.15 -5.85 -7.72
CA GLY A 232 1.23 -5.68 -7.29
C GLY A 232 1.34 -4.98 -5.93
N VAL A 233 0.60 -3.89 -5.73
CA VAL A 233 0.60 -3.12 -4.47
C VAL A 233 0.02 -3.95 -3.32
N THR A 234 -1.11 -4.63 -3.53
CA THR A 234 -1.72 -5.49 -2.50
C THR A 234 -0.81 -6.65 -2.08
N LYS A 235 -0.09 -7.28 -3.03
CA LYS A 235 0.91 -8.31 -2.72
C LYS A 235 2.15 -7.78 -2.01
N ALA A 236 2.60 -6.57 -2.35
CA ALA A 236 3.73 -5.93 -1.69
C ALA A 236 3.37 -5.54 -0.24
N MET A 237 2.18 -4.96 -0.02
CA MET A 237 1.62 -4.68 1.31
C MET A 237 1.60 -5.95 2.17
N ALA A 238 0.95 -7.02 1.70
CA ALA A 238 0.87 -8.29 2.42
C ALA A 238 2.26 -8.83 2.80
N PHE A 239 3.21 -8.86 1.83
CA PHE A 239 4.59 -9.27 2.12
C PHE A 239 5.22 -8.46 3.26
N TRP A 240 5.10 -7.14 3.25
CA TRP A 240 5.72 -6.30 4.28
C TRP A 240 5.03 -6.42 5.65
N HIS A 241 3.70 -6.57 5.67
CA HIS A 241 2.92 -6.70 6.89
C HIS A 241 3.15 -8.07 7.56
N ASP A 242 3.33 -9.13 6.77
CA ASP A 242 3.69 -10.46 7.26
C ASP A 242 5.18 -10.54 7.66
N ALA A 243 6.09 -10.13 6.77
CA ALA A 243 7.51 -10.50 6.88
C ALA A 243 8.38 -9.52 7.70
N ASN A 244 8.10 -8.21 7.73
CA ASN A 244 8.98 -7.24 8.42
C ASN A 244 8.30 -5.92 8.82
N HIS A 245 7.06 -6.00 9.30
CA HIS A 245 6.20 -4.87 9.65
C HIS A 245 6.81 -3.84 10.63
N THR A 246 7.65 -4.27 11.58
CA THR A 246 8.38 -3.37 12.51
C THR A 246 9.66 -2.78 11.93
N CYS A 247 10.09 -3.23 10.75
CA CYS A 247 11.43 -2.96 10.18
C CYS A 247 12.60 -3.43 11.07
N ALA A 248 12.33 -4.29 12.06
CA ALA A 248 13.34 -4.78 13.00
C ALA A 248 14.30 -5.80 12.36
N ILE A 249 13.87 -6.49 11.29
CA ILE A 249 14.70 -7.49 10.61
C ILE A 249 15.57 -6.79 9.56
N PRO A 250 16.92 -6.89 9.62
CA PRO A 250 17.80 -6.35 8.59
C PRO A 250 17.56 -7.02 7.23
N ILE A 251 17.73 -6.27 6.13
CA ILE A 251 17.51 -6.80 4.77
C ILE A 251 18.27 -8.11 4.51
N ALA A 252 19.53 -8.20 4.95
CA ALA A 252 20.36 -9.39 4.78
C ALA A 252 19.84 -10.64 5.54
N GLN A 253 18.90 -10.48 6.46
CA GLN A 253 18.26 -11.55 7.24
C GLN A 253 16.82 -11.85 6.79
N MET A 254 16.23 -11.03 5.90
CA MET A 254 14.93 -11.31 5.28
C MET A 254 15.06 -12.48 4.29
N ARG A 255 15.04 -13.71 4.82
CA ARG A 255 15.04 -14.94 4.01
C ARG A 255 13.75 -15.09 3.22
N ILE A 256 13.91 -15.54 1.98
CA ILE A 256 12.81 -15.84 1.04
C ILE A 256 12.07 -17.14 1.45
N ASP A 257 12.73 -17.94 2.28
CA ASP A 257 12.45 -19.36 2.57
C ASP A 257 11.17 -19.61 3.40
N TYR A 258 10.48 -18.57 3.88
CA TYR A 258 9.24 -18.68 4.68
C TYR A 258 7.95 -18.43 3.88
N LEU A 259 8.04 -18.20 2.56
CA LEU A 259 6.90 -17.81 1.70
C LEU A 259 6.80 -18.67 0.43
N THR A 260 6.89 -19.99 0.60
CA THR A 260 6.58 -21.04 -0.39
C THR A 260 5.36 -21.83 0.05
#